data_AF-A0A6J4XKB3-F1
#
_entry.id   AF-A0A6J4XKB3-F1
#
_cell.length_a   1.000
_cell.length_b   1.000
_cell.length_c   1.000
_cell.angle_alpha   90.00
_cell.angle_beta   90.00
_cell.angle_gamma   90.00
#
_symmetry.space_group_name_H-M   'P 1'
#
loop_
_entity.id
_entity.type
_entity.pdbx_description
1 polymer ?
#
loop_
_entity_poly.entity_id
_entity_poly.type
_entity_poly.pdbx_seq_one_letter_code
_entity_poly.pdbx_strand_id
1 'polypeptide(L)'
;QRVLTRKEILSLLDQPNLGTRIGIRDRAILELFDSNGIRTEELCRLTIYDADLTGKVLRIKGKGQKDRAVPIGKHAVKFIREYVTKVRPHYTKKSRSSRHLFVDIHGKAIGKPAVSVMVRKYAKAAKIKRAVSPHALR
;
A
#
# COMPACT_ATOMS: atom_id res chain seq x y z
N GLN A 1 -5.14 19.78 -5.52
CA GLN A 1 -4.80 18.53 -6.26
C GLN A 1 -6.10 17.82 -6.64
N ARG A 2 -6.30 17.40 -7.90
CA ARG A 2 -7.56 16.75 -8.36
C ARG A 2 -7.54 15.24 -8.08
N VAL A 3 -8.62 14.72 -7.50
CA VAL A 3 -8.82 13.28 -7.19
C VAL A 3 -8.94 12.46 -8.49
N LEU A 4 -8.51 11.19 -8.48
CA LEU A 4 -8.72 10.25 -9.59
C LEU A 4 -10.20 9.87 -9.75
N THR A 5 -10.67 9.74 -10.99
CA THR A 5 -11.98 9.14 -11.25
C THR A 5 -11.95 7.66 -10.93
N ARG A 6 -13.11 7.04 -10.65
CA ARG A 6 -13.16 5.59 -10.35
C ARG A 6 -12.54 4.74 -11.47
N LYS A 7 -12.75 5.11 -12.73
CA LYS A 7 -12.18 4.44 -13.90
C LYS A 7 -10.64 4.55 -13.93
N GLU A 8 -10.09 5.72 -13.63
CA GLU A 8 -8.63 5.92 -13.53
C GLU A 8 -8.04 5.10 -12.38
N ILE A 9 -8.71 5.03 -11.23
CA ILE A 9 -8.25 4.22 -10.10
C ILE A 9 -8.23 2.73 -10.45
N LEU A 10 -9.31 2.20 -11.04
CA LEU A 10 -9.34 0.81 -11.48
C LEU A 10 -8.23 0.51 -12.49
N SER A 11 -8.05 1.38 -13.49
CA SER A 11 -6.96 1.24 -14.47
C SER A 11 -5.59 1.23 -13.79
N LEU A 12 -5.36 2.10 -12.81
CA LEU A 12 -4.11 2.18 -12.05
C LEU A 12 -3.89 0.91 -11.20
N LEU A 13 -4.94 0.43 -10.54
CA LEU A 13 -4.90 -0.77 -9.72
C LEU A 13 -4.48 -1.98 -10.56
N ASP A 14 -4.89 -2.08 -11.82
CA ASP A 14 -4.63 -3.23 -12.70
C ASP A 14 -3.23 -3.27 -13.33
N GLN A 15 -2.41 -2.24 -13.13
CA GLN A 15 -1.06 -2.18 -13.72
C GLN A 15 0.02 -3.07 -13.08
N PRO A 16 0.04 -3.31 -11.75
CA PRO A 16 1.06 -4.16 -11.14
C PRO A 16 1.01 -5.60 -11.66
N ASN A 17 2.16 -6.12 -12.11
CA ASN A 17 2.27 -7.51 -12.55
C ASN A 17 2.25 -8.49 -11.36
N LEU A 18 1.10 -9.14 -11.16
CA LEU A 18 0.86 -10.10 -10.07
C LEU A 18 1.70 -11.39 -10.16
N GLY A 19 2.37 -11.66 -11.28
CA GLY A 19 3.37 -12.73 -11.39
C GLY A 19 4.70 -12.41 -10.71
N THR A 20 4.88 -11.16 -10.25
CA THR A 20 6.12 -10.71 -9.60
C THR A 20 5.88 -10.35 -8.13
N ARG A 21 6.89 -10.63 -7.28
CA ARG A 21 6.87 -10.26 -5.86
C ARG A 21 6.63 -8.76 -5.65
N ILE A 22 7.29 -7.92 -6.46
CA ILE A 22 7.14 -6.46 -6.39
C ILE A 22 5.72 -6.05 -6.81
N GLY A 23 5.16 -6.64 -7.87
CA GLY A 23 3.81 -6.31 -8.33
C GLY A 23 2.72 -6.67 -7.30
N ILE A 24 2.84 -7.81 -6.62
CA ILE A 24 1.90 -8.17 -5.52
C ILE A 24 1.99 -7.15 -4.38
N ARG A 25 3.21 -6.78 -3.94
CA ARG A 25 3.40 -5.75 -2.91
C ARG A 25 2.77 -4.44 -3.34
N ASP A 26 3.07 -4.00 -4.55
CA ASP A 26 2.63 -2.71 -5.04
C ASP A 26 1.09 -2.68 -5.21
N ARG A 27 0.47 -3.76 -5.69
CA ARG A 27 -1.00 -3.89 -5.73
C ARG A 27 -1.60 -3.75 -4.34
N ALA A 28 -1.03 -4.43 -3.33
CA ALA A 28 -1.52 -4.32 -1.96
C ALA A 28 -1.43 -2.90 -1.40
N ILE A 29 -0.36 -2.15 -1.74
CA ILE A 29 -0.21 -0.74 -1.34
C ILE A 29 -1.26 0.13 -2.03
N LEU A 30 -1.47 -0.04 -3.34
CA LEU A 30 -2.43 0.76 -4.11
C LEU A 30 -3.87 0.52 -3.65
N GLU A 31 -4.24 -0.73 -3.38
CA GLU A 31 -5.54 -1.10 -2.82
C GLU A 31 -5.79 -0.43 -1.47
N LEU A 32 -4.75 -0.34 -0.62
CA LEU A 32 -4.86 0.31 0.68
C LEU A 32 -5.04 1.82 0.57
N PHE A 33 -4.43 2.46 -0.44
CA PHE A 33 -4.68 3.86 -0.74
C PHE A 33 -6.13 4.08 -1.17
N ASP A 34 -6.65 3.30 -2.12
CA ASP A 34 -8.04 3.39 -2.61
C ASP A 34 -9.06 3.12 -1.49
N SER A 35 -8.83 2.13 -0.64
CA SER A 35 -9.85 1.71 0.32
C SER A 35 -9.95 2.61 1.56
N ASN A 36 -8.84 3.20 2.02
CA ASN A 36 -8.78 3.81 3.35
C ASN A 36 -8.38 5.29 3.33
N GLY A 37 -7.98 5.83 2.17
CA GLY A 37 -7.48 7.20 2.07
C GLY A 37 -6.33 7.48 3.04
N ILE A 38 -5.49 6.47 3.29
CA ILE A 38 -4.35 6.57 4.22
C ILE A 38 -3.29 7.53 3.66
N ARG A 39 -2.62 8.30 4.53
CA ARG A 39 -1.50 9.14 4.08
C ARG A 39 -0.26 8.28 3.82
N THR A 40 0.59 8.70 2.88
CA THR A 40 1.84 7.99 2.57
C THR A 40 2.71 7.76 3.81
N GLU A 41 2.81 8.75 4.70
CA GLU A 41 3.61 8.61 5.92
C GLU A 41 3.06 7.58 6.89
N GLU A 42 1.73 7.53 7.01
CA GLU A 42 1.03 6.57 7.85
C GLU A 42 1.26 5.16 7.29
N LEU A 43 1.11 4.98 5.98
CA LEU A 43 1.36 3.72 5.29
C LEU A 43 2.79 3.21 5.48
N CYS A 44 3.79 4.08 5.33
CA CYS A 44 5.20 3.71 5.53
C CYS A 44 5.52 3.30 6.97
N ARG A 45 4.70 3.71 7.95
CA ARG A 45 4.90 3.39 9.37
C ARG A 45 4.09 2.20 9.86
N LEU A 46 3.07 1.77 9.10
CA LEU A 46 2.25 0.60 9.44
C LEU A 46 3.11 -0.59 9.77
N THR A 47 2.71 -1.30 10.81
CA THR A 47 3.25 -2.61 11.18
C THR A 47 2.27 -3.71 10.84
N ILE A 48 2.74 -4.97 10.84
CA ILE A 48 1.88 -6.14 10.64
C ILE A 48 0.77 -6.25 11.69
N TYR A 49 0.97 -5.68 12.88
CA TYR A 49 0.01 -5.70 14.00
C TYR A 49 -1.06 -4.61 13.88
N ASP A 50 -0.83 -3.62 13.04
CA ASP A 50 -1.78 -2.54 12.81
C ASP A 50 -2.89 -2.96 11.82
N ALA A 51 -2.72 -4.09 11.11
CA ALA A 51 -3.67 -4.60 10.13
C ALA A 51 -4.36 -5.88 10.62
N ASP A 52 -5.56 -5.76 11.16
CA ASP A 52 -6.44 -6.89 11.43
C ASP A 52 -7.17 -7.28 10.14
N LEU A 53 -6.61 -8.25 9.41
CA LEU A 53 -7.17 -8.73 8.15
C LEU A 53 -8.39 -9.65 8.33
N THR A 54 -8.64 -10.14 9.54
CA THR A 54 -9.79 -10.99 9.86
C THR A 54 -10.99 -10.09 10.20
N GLY A 55 -10.81 -9.14 11.12
CA GLY A 55 -11.78 -8.10 11.43
C GLY A 55 -11.93 -7.03 10.34
N LYS A 56 -11.02 -7.02 9.35
CA LYS A 56 -10.96 -6.04 8.25
C LYS A 56 -10.82 -4.61 8.75
N VAL A 57 -9.93 -4.41 9.72
CA VAL A 57 -9.69 -3.11 10.35
C VAL A 57 -8.21 -2.77 10.29
N LEU A 58 -7.91 -1.53 9.91
CA LEU A 58 -6.56 -0.96 9.98
C LEU A 58 -6.51 0.08 11.10
N ARG A 59 -5.57 -0.07 12.01
CA ARG A 59 -5.26 0.91 13.05
C ARG A 59 -4.21 1.87 12.51
N ILE A 60 -4.57 3.14 12.40
CA ILE A 60 -3.68 4.19 11.93
C ILE A 60 -3.28 5.08 13.10
N LYS A 61 -1.98 5.13 13.37
CA LYS A 61 -1.42 5.95 14.45
C LYS A 61 -1.35 7.42 14.04
N GLY A 62 -2.05 8.27 14.78
CA GLY A 62 -2.12 9.71 14.55
C GLY A 62 -1.05 10.51 15.31
N LYS A 63 -0.93 11.81 15.02
CA LYS A 63 -0.14 12.73 15.85
C LYS A 63 -0.86 12.94 17.19
N GLY A 64 -0.13 12.82 18.30
CA GLY A 64 -0.66 13.05 19.65
C GLY A 64 -1.56 11.93 20.20
N GLN A 65 -1.25 10.66 19.88
CA GLN A 65 -1.98 9.47 20.36
C GLN A 65 -3.45 9.37 19.95
N LYS A 66 -3.90 10.16 18.96
CA LYS A 66 -5.22 9.99 18.34
C LYS A 66 -5.17 8.90 17.28
N ASP A 67 -5.09 7.66 17.76
CA ASP A 67 -5.19 6.48 16.90
C ASP A 67 -6.62 6.36 16.37
N ARG A 68 -6.76 5.93 15.12
CA ARG A 68 -8.07 5.68 14.50
C ARG A 68 -8.11 4.29 13.90
N ALA A 69 -9.25 3.62 14.05
CA ALA A 69 -9.55 2.39 13.33
C ALA A 69 -10.33 2.75 12.06
N VAL A 70 -9.91 2.22 10.92
CA VAL A 70 -10.62 2.38 9.64
C VAL A 70 -10.90 1.01 9.04
N PRO A 71 -12.08 0.77 8.45
CA PRO A 71 -12.37 -0.48 7.76
C PRO A 71 -11.43 -0.64 6.55
N ILE A 72 -11.07 -1.89 6.23
CA ILE A 72 -10.27 -2.26 5.05
C ILE A 72 -11.20 -2.86 4.01
N GLY A 73 -11.09 -2.38 2.77
CA GLY A 73 -11.84 -2.94 1.64
C GLY A 73 -11.50 -4.42 1.38
N LYS A 74 -12.47 -5.20 0.86
CA LYS A 74 -12.30 -6.64 0.60
C LYS A 74 -11.10 -6.95 -0.30
N HIS A 75 -10.86 -6.13 -1.33
CA HIS A 75 -9.73 -6.28 -2.25
C HIS A 75 -8.39 -5.98 -1.57
N ALA A 76 -8.30 -4.90 -0.79
CA ALA A 76 -7.13 -4.60 0.02
C ALA A 76 -6.81 -5.74 1.00
N VAL A 77 -7.81 -6.30 1.69
CA VAL A 77 -7.60 -7.47 2.57
C VAL A 77 -7.01 -8.66 1.80
N LYS A 78 -7.56 -8.97 0.61
CA LYS A 78 -7.06 -10.07 -0.23
C LYS A 78 -5.58 -9.89 -0.58
N PHE A 79 -5.22 -8.73 -1.13
CA PHE A 79 -3.86 -8.48 -1.61
C PHE A 79 -2.88 -8.27 -0.46
N ILE A 80 -3.27 -7.65 0.65
CA ILE A 80 -2.41 -7.54 1.83
C ILE A 80 -2.14 -8.92 2.42
N ARG A 81 -3.15 -9.79 2.52
CA ARG A 81 -2.97 -11.17 3.00
C ARG A 81 -2.02 -11.95 2.09
N GLU A 82 -2.20 -11.86 0.78
CA GLU A 82 -1.31 -12.51 -0.18
C GLU A 82 0.13 -11.99 -0.06
N TYR A 83 0.29 -10.67 0.03
CA TYR A 83 1.60 -10.07 0.23
C TYR A 83 2.27 -10.53 1.53
N VAL A 84 1.56 -10.47 2.66
CA VAL A 84 2.11 -10.84 3.99
C VAL A 84 2.50 -12.31 4.06
N THR A 85 1.75 -13.20 3.41
CA THR A 85 1.97 -14.65 3.48
C THR A 85 2.96 -15.16 2.45
N LYS A 86 2.88 -14.68 1.20
CA LYS A 86 3.64 -15.24 0.07
C LYS A 86 4.85 -14.40 -0.35
N VAL A 87 4.89 -13.10 -0.04
CA VAL A 87 5.89 -12.18 -0.61
C VAL A 87 6.80 -11.60 0.45
N ARG A 88 6.23 -10.93 1.45
CA ARG A 88 6.95 -10.25 2.54
C ARG A 88 8.02 -11.14 3.18
N PRO A 89 7.77 -12.44 3.47
CA PRO A 89 8.78 -13.30 4.10
C PRO A 89 10.06 -13.45 3.27
N HIS A 90 9.99 -13.36 1.93
CA HIS A 90 11.19 -13.42 1.09
C HIS A 90 12.16 -12.26 1.33
N TYR A 91 11.64 -11.09 1.70
CA TYR A 91 12.45 -9.89 1.96
C TYR A 91 12.86 -9.76 3.43
N THR A 92 12.06 -10.27 4.36
CA THR A 92 12.31 -10.12 5.80
C THR A 92 13.05 -11.30 6.44
N LYS A 93 13.39 -12.36 5.69
CA LYS A 93 14.13 -13.54 6.19
C LYS A 93 15.38 -13.18 7.00
N LYS A 94 16.17 -12.20 6.52
CA LYS A 94 17.42 -11.74 7.16
C LYS A 94 17.22 -10.56 8.13
N SER A 95 16.05 -9.93 8.11
CA SER A 95 15.70 -8.76 8.93
C SER A 95 14.42 -9.07 9.71
N ARG A 96 14.53 -10.07 10.60
CA ARG A 96 13.38 -10.59 11.39
C ARG A 96 12.78 -9.54 12.33
N SER A 97 13.54 -8.50 12.66
CA SER A 97 13.12 -7.38 13.50
C SER A 97 12.27 -6.34 12.75
N SER A 98 12.17 -6.42 11.42
CA SER A 98 11.29 -5.54 10.65
C SER A 98 9.83 -5.87 10.94
N ARG A 99 9.16 -5.01 11.73
CA ARG A 99 7.73 -5.11 12.02
C ARG A 99 6.86 -4.43 10.98
N HIS A 100 7.45 -3.68 10.05
CA HIS A 100 6.72 -2.90 9.06
C HIS A 100 5.88 -3.78 8.15
N LEU A 101 4.64 -3.37 7.89
CA LEU A 101 3.74 -4.08 7.01
C LEU A 101 4.37 -4.15 5.61
N PHE A 102 4.67 -3.00 5.01
CA PHE A 102 5.29 -2.91 3.70
C PHE A 102 6.80 -2.66 3.78
N VAL A 103 7.56 -3.51 3.10
CA VAL A 103 9.03 -3.44 3.04
C VAL A 103 9.56 -3.26 1.62
N ASP A 104 10.77 -2.70 1.52
CA ASP A 104 11.57 -2.69 0.31
C ASP A 104 12.18 -4.08 0.02
N ILE A 105 12.94 -4.18 -1.09
CA ILE A 105 13.59 -5.43 -1.50
C ILE A 105 14.70 -5.89 -0.54
N HIS A 106 15.15 -5.02 0.36
CA HIS A 106 16.15 -5.29 1.38
C HIS A 106 15.53 -5.61 2.75
N GLY A 107 14.18 -5.65 2.83
CA GLY A 107 13.45 -5.94 4.07
C GLY A 107 13.31 -4.75 5.03
N LYS A 108 13.73 -3.54 4.63
CA LYS A 108 13.55 -2.31 5.40
C LYS A 108 12.18 -1.70 5.13
N ALA A 109 11.72 -0.78 5.98
CA ALA A 109 10.47 -0.06 5.75
C ALA A 109 10.46 0.58 4.36
N ILE A 110 9.34 0.47 3.61
CA ILE A 110 9.25 1.20 2.34
C ILE A 110 9.22 2.71 2.61
N GLY A 111 10.09 3.46 1.93
CA GLY A 111 10.18 4.91 2.09
C GLY A 111 9.15 5.69 1.27
N LYS A 112 8.79 6.90 1.72
CA LYS A 112 7.88 7.80 0.98
C LYS A 112 8.31 8.06 -0.47
N PRO A 113 9.61 8.30 -0.77
CA PRO A 113 10.04 8.51 -2.16
C PRO A 113 9.77 7.30 -3.05
N ALA A 114 10.02 6.09 -2.53
CA ALA A 114 9.76 4.84 -3.25
C ALA A 114 8.26 4.67 -3.56
N VAL A 115 7.39 4.97 -2.59
CA VAL A 115 5.93 4.94 -2.81
C VAL A 115 5.51 5.95 -3.88
N SER A 116 6.01 7.19 -3.83
CA SER A 116 5.69 8.21 -4.83
C SER A 116 6.20 7.86 -6.23
N VAL A 117 7.40 7.26 -6.35
CA VAL A 117 7.91 6.75 -7.63
C VAL A 117 7.04 5.60 -8.15
N MET A 118 6.66 4.68 -7.27
CA MET A 118 5.80 3.54 -7.58
C MET A 118 4.42 3.98 -8.11
N VAL A 119 3.75 4.92 -7.43
CA VAL A 119 2.45 5.46 -7.88
C VAL A 119 2.57 6.15 -9.24
N ARG A 120 3.62 6.96 -9.45
CA ARG A 120 3.85 7.63 -10.75
C ARG A 120 4.12 6.64 -11.88
N LYS A 121 4.88 5.57 -11.60
CA LYS A 121 5.14 4.49 -12.55
C LYS A 121 3.83 3.87 -13.03
N TYR A 122 2.94 3.49 -12.12
CA TYR A 122 1.66 2.86 -12.48
C TYR A 122 0.66 3.84 -13.09
N ALA A 123 0.65 5.12 -12.67
CA ALA A 123 -0.14 6.14 -13.35
C ALA A 123 0.26 6.31 -14.82
N LYS A 124 1.57 6.31 -15.11
CA LYS A 124 2.10 6.35 -16.49
C LYS A 124 1.67 5.10 -17.28
N ALA A 125 1.79 3.91 -16.68
CA ALA A 125 1.37 2.66 -17.31
C ALA A 125 -0.15 2.63 -17.62
N ALA A 126 -0.96 3.17 -16.70
CA ALA A 126 -2.40 3.35 -16.86
C ALA A 126 -2.81 4.46 -17.85
N LYS A 127 -1.83 5.11 -18.52
CA LYS A 127 -2.01 6.22 -19.47
C LYS A 127 -2.73 7.43 -18.86
N ILE A 128 -2.57 7.67 -17.56
CA ILE A 128 -3.11 8.85 -16.87
C ILE A 128 -2.19 10.02 -17.18
N LYS A 129 -2.64 10.93 -18.04
CA LYS A 129 -1.81 12.03 -18.60
C LYS A 129 -1.41 13.10 -17.59
N ARG A 130 -2.11 13.18 -16.45
CA ARG A 130 -1.87 14.18 -15.40
C ARG A 130 -0.89 13.66 -14.34
N ALA A 131 -0.25 14.58 -13.64
CA ALA A 131 0.61 14.23 -12.51
C ALA A 131 -0.22 13.57 -11.39
N VAL A 132 0.16 12.32 -11.06
CA VAL A 132 -0.45 11.55 -9.97
C VAL A 132 0.57 11.42 -8.84
N SER A 133 0.13 11.70 -7.62
CA SER A 133 0.86 11.36 -6.40
C SER A 133 -0.05 10.52 -5.50
N PRO A 134 0.46 9.91 -4.41
CA PRO A 134 -0.37 9.12 -3.49
C PRO A 134 -1.60 9.89 -2.97
N HIS A 135 -1.51 11.21 -2.84
CA HIS A 135 -2.64 12.06 -2.43
C HIS A 135 -3.79 12.12 -3.44
N ALA A 136 -3.56 11.81 -4.72
CA ALA A 136 -4.61 11.79 -5.74
C ALA A 136 -5.47 10.51 -5.70
N LEU A 137 -5.01 9.49 -4.97
CA LEU A 137 -5.73 8.23 -4.71
C LEU A 137 -6.62 8.30 -3.46
N ARG A 138 -6.53 9.40 -2.71
CA ARG A 138 -7.33 9.67 -1.51
C ARG A 138 -8.53 10.53 -1.84
#